data_AF-A0A6B2E699-F1
#
_entry.id   AF-A0A6B2E699-F1
#
_cell.length_a   1.000
_cell.length_b   1.000
_cell.length_c   1.000
_cell.angle_alpha   90.00
_cell.angle_beta   90.00
_cell.angle_gamma   90.00
#
_symmetry.space_group_name_H-M   'P 1'
#
loop_
_entity.id
_entity.type
_entity.pdbx_description
1 polymer ?
#
loop_
_entity_poly.entity_id
_entity_poly.type
_entity_poly.pdbx_seq_one_letter_code
_entity_poly.pdbx_strand_id
1 'polypeptide(L)'
;HQNIMLRIQKSLYYGGFQMLPELESISGPLCELASGIFSSCHRGYSLQRLNSVTIGKVRSSPFPLIMSLVYLDLLQELDPTFVQSVTPTELFVCVMLIATKFYCGYDEEICLGQWAKYAKVTVERLKKMELELLKALDWRIYISHETFFRKLCLIENLLAQQQGLRRGWLTYTELCQLMPSHLLPMEIVSLSSILALCYIVALAAVASAFLVVHHIPGTIFYHHPGITESLTPTHCLPMMDFIATRCIPCEQGVVERAAYSLFLHES
;
A
#
# COMPACT_ATOMS: atom_id res chain seq x y z
N HIS A 1 -2.88 19.44 -5.15
CA HIS A 1 -3.73 18.93 -4.05
C HIS A 1 -4.56 17.71 -4.44
N GLN A 2 -5.53 17.82 -5.36
CA GLN A 2 -6.44 16.71 -5.70
C GLN A 2 -5.73 15.45 -6.21
N ASN A 3 -4.71 15.57 -7.07
CA ASN A 3 -3.97 14.40 -7.58
C ASN A 3 -3.27 13.58 -6.47
N ILE A 4 -2.75 14.24 -5.44
CA ILE A 4 -2.09 13.57 -4.31
C ILE A 4 -3.12 12.87 -3.44
N MET A 5 -4.22 13.56 -3.13
CA MET A 5 -5.32 12.99 -2.35
C MET A 5 -5.96 11.80 -3.06
N LEU A 6 -6.15 11.87 -4.38
CA LEU A 6 -6.63 10.75 -5.19
C LEU A 6 -5.66 9.56 -5.18
N ARG A 7 -4.35 9.83 -5.23
CA ARG A 7 -3.32 8.78 -5.09
C ARG A 7 -3.44 8.08 -3.74
N ILE A 8 -3.55 8.86 -2.66
CA ILE A 8 -3.65 8.37 -1.27
C ILE A 8 -4.94 7.59 -1.06
N GLN A 9 -6.08 8.09 -1.54
CA GLN A 9 -7.36 7.39 -1.44
C GLN A 9 -7.30 6.06 -2.18
N LYS A 10 -6.69 6.03 -3.38
CA LYS A 10 -6.53 4.81 -4.17
C LYS A 10 -5.61 3.79 -3.50
N SER A 11 -4.46 4.23 -2.96
CA SER A 11 -3.51 3.34 -2.28
C SER A 11 -4.05 2.79 -0.96
N LEU A 12 -4.83 3.59 -0.23
CA LEU A 12 -5.45 3.21 1.04
C LEU A 12 -6.81 2.52 0.87
N TYR A 13 -7.20 2.17 -0.36
CA TYR A 13 -8.48 1.50 -0.70
C TYR A 13 -9.72 2.26 -0.20
N TYR A 14 -9.66 3.59 -0.10
CA TYR A 14 -10.86 4.38 0.14
C TYR A 14 -11.82 4.23 -1.04
N GLY A 15 -13.09 3.95 -0.76
CA GLY A 15 -14.12 3.73 -1.76
C GLY A 15 -14.18 4.90 -2.75
N GLY A 16 -14.19 4.58 -4.05
CA GLY A 16 -14.05 5.55 -5.12
C GLY A 16 -15.15 6.62 -5.13
N PHE A 17 -14.71 7.84 -5.44
CA PHE A 17 -15.43 9.05 -5.80
C PHE A 17 -16.78 8.81 -6.51
N GLN A 18 -17.87 8.61 -5.77
CA GLN A 18 -19.21 8.99 -6.23
C GLN A 18 -20.17 9.01 -5.04
N MET A 19 -20.74 10.18 -4.78
CA MET A 19 -21.86 10.45 -3.88
C MET A 19 -21.51 10.55 -2.39
N LEU A 20 -21.42 11.81 -1.95
CA LEU A 20 -21.44 12.32 -0.57
C LEU A 20 -20.06 12.45 0.11
N PRO A 21 -19.48 13.67 0.10
CA PRO A 21 -18.39 14.08 1.00
C PRO A 21 -18.68 13.81 2.49
N GLU A 22 -19.93 13.54 2.84
CA GLU A 22 -20.44 13.36 4.20
C GLU A 22 -20.26 11.92 4.74
N LEU A 23 -19.82 10.96 3.92
CA LEU A 23 -19.75 9.54 4.31
C LEU A 23 -18.42 8.85 3.97
N GLU A 24 -17.28 9.53 4.18
CA GLU A 24 -15.97 8.86 4.14
C GLU A 24 -15.81 7.91 5.35
N SER A 25 -16.30 6.69 5.21
CA SER A 25 -15.96 5.58 6.10
C SER A 25 -14.56 5.06 5.78
N ILE A 26 -13.78 4.79 6.83
CA ILE A 26 -12.43 4.22 6.70
C ILE A 26 -12.52 2.89 5.95
N SER A 27 -11.60 2.64 5.02
CA SER A 27 -11.61 1.40 4.23
C SER A 27 -11.45 0.17 5.12
N GLY A 28 -12.16 -0.91 4.78
CA GLY A 28 -12.07 -2.20 5.49
C GLY A 28 -10.63 -2.70 5.70
N PRO A 29 -9.76 -2.76 4.67
CA PRO A 29 -8.39 -3.25 4.85
C PRO A 29 -7.56 -2.34 5.75
N LEU A 30 -7.79 -1.02 5.71
CA LEU A 30 -7.10 -0.09 6.59
C LEU A 30 -7.61 -0.16 8.03
N CYS A 31 -8.90 -0.41 8.25
CA CYS A 31 -9.45 -0.69 9.57
C CYS A 31 -8.81 -1.94 10.18
N GLU A 32 -8.66 -3.02 9.40
CA GLU A 32 -8.02 -4.25 9.86
C GLU A 32 -6.56 -4.00 10.24
N LEU A 33 -5.80 -3.30 9.39
CA LEU A 33 -4.42 -2.94 9.68
C LEU A 33 -4.29 -2.07 10.94
N ALA A 34 -5.07 -0.98 11.03
CA ALA A 34 -5.06 -0.10 12.18
C ALA A 34 -5.45 -0.85 13.47
N SER A 35 -6.45 -1.73 13.40
CA SER A 35 -6.85 -2.56 14.56
C SER A 35 -5.71 -3.47 15.02
N GLY A 36 -4.93 -4.01 14.08
CA GLY A 36 -3.74 -4.81 14.35
C GLY A 36 -2.64 -3.98 15.02
N ILE A 37 -2.36 -2.78 14.52
CA ILE A 37 -1.33 -1.87 15.07
C ILE A 37 -1.70 -1.43 16.49
N PHE A 38 -2.91 -0.89 16.71
CA PHE A 38 -3.32 -0.45 18.05
C PHE A 38 -3.44 -1.60 19.06
N SER A 39 -3.84 -2.79 18.60
CA SER A 39 -3.89 -3.98 19.47
C SER A 39 -2.50 -4.54 19.79
N SER A 40 -1.53 -4.43 18.87
CA SER A 40 -0.17 -4.93 19.10
C SER A 40 0.58 -4.12 20.14
N CYS A 41 0.28 -2.82 20.29
CA CYS A 41 0.83 -1.95 21.34
C CYS A 41 0.52 -2.44 22.76
N HIS A 42 -0.57 -3.19 22.94
CA HIS A 42 -1.03 -3.67 24.24
C HIS A 42 -0.73 -5.17 24.46
N ARG A 43 0.08 -5.77 23.58
CA ARG A 43 0.38 -7.21 23.63
C ARG A 43 1.12 -7.54 24.93
N GLY A 44 0.48 -8.35 25.77
CA GLY A 44 1.03 -8.79 27.07
C GLY A 44 0.42 -8.10 28.29
N TYR A 45 -0.29 -6.98 28.12
CA TYR A 45 -0.85 -6.20 29.23
C TYR A 45 -2.38 -6.25 29.29
N SER A 46 -3.05 -6.38 28.14
CA SER A 46 -4.51 -6.48 28.06
C SER A 46 -4.93 -7.55 27.05
N LEU A 47 -5.99 -8.30 27.38
CA LEU A 47 -6.66 -9.22 26.47
C LEU A 47 -7.63 -8.50 25.52
N GLN A 48 -7.91 -7.22 25.79
CA GLN A 48 -8.80 -6.42 24.97
C GLN A 48 -8.10 -6.11 23.64
N ARG A 49 -8.79 -6.39 22.53
CA ARG A 49 -8.31 -6.05 21.19
C ARG A 49 -9.24 -5.04 20.56
N LEU A 50 -8.67 -4.11 19.81
CA LEU A 50 -9.45 -3.19 19.00
C LEU A 50 -10.04 -3.99 17.83
N ASN A 51 -11.35 -3.86 17.62
CA ASN A 51 -12.03 -4.46 16.49
C ASN A 51 -12.02 -3.48 15.30
N SER A 52 -11.73 -3.97 14.10
CA SER A 52 -11.81 -3.21 12.84
C SER A 52 -13.19 -2.60 12.63
N VAL A 53 -14.26 -3.25 13.11
CA VAL A 53 -15.63 -2.71 13.05
C VAL A 53 -15.79 -1.43 13.86
N THR A 54 -15.11 -1.30 15.00
CA THR A 54 -15.15 -0.09 15.83
C THR A 54 -14.45 1.07 15.13
N ILE A 55 -13.34 0.78 14.44
CA ILE A 55 -12.59 1.78 13.64
C ILE A 55 -13.45 2.28 12.49
N GLY A 56 -14.07 1.37 11.73
CA GLY A 56 -14.92 1.73 10.58
C GLY A 56 -16.18 2.54 10.94
N LYS A 57 -16.59 2.56 12.23
CA LYS A 57 -17.69 3.42 12.70
C LYS A 57 -17.28 4.89 12.83
N VAL A 58 -15.98 5.16 12.99
CA VAL A 58 -15.43 6.51 13.02
C VAL A 58 -15.31 6.99 11.58
N ARG A 59 -16.10 8.00 11.22
CA ARG A 59 -16.02 8.64 9.91
C ARG A 59 -14.87 9.63 9.94
N SER A 60 -13.87 9.41 9.10
CA SER A 60 -12.71 10.28 9.02
C SER A 60 -11.99 10.08 7.69
N SER A 61 -11.43 11.17 7.18
CA SER A 61 -10.57 11.16 6.01
C SER A 61 -9.27 10.39 6.30
N PRO A 62 -8.50 9.96 5.29
CA PRO A 62 -7.27 9.21 5.50
C PRO A 62 -6.20 9.97 6.30
N PHE A 63 -6.21 11.31 6.28
CA PHE A 63 -5.17 12.14 6.89
C PHE A 63 -5.16 12.04 8.44
N PRO A 64 -6.25 12.35 9.17
CA PRO A 64 -6.30 12.16 10.62
C PRO A 64 -5.96 10.74 11.06
N LEU A 65 -6.34 9.73 10.28
CA LEU A 65 -5.98 8.35 10.59
C LEU A 65 -4.47 8.10 10.53
N ILE A 66 -3.79 8.56 9.48
CA ILE A 66 -2.33 8.44 9.41
C ILE A 66 -1.65 9.27 10.50
N MET A 67 -2.12 10.49 10.78
CA MET A 67 -1.64 11.32 11.90
C MET A 67 -1.80 10.58 13.23
N SER A 68 -2.93 9.90 13.44
CA SER A 68 -3.17 9.10 14.65
C SER A 68 -2.16 7.96 14.82
N LEU A 69 -1.75 7.32 13.72
CA LEU A 69 -0.73 6.28 13.73
C LEU A 69 0.67 6.86 14.00
N VAL A 70 0.95 8.09 13.57
CA VAL A 70 2.19 8.80 13.95
C VAL A 70 2.18 9.13 15.44
N TYR A 71 1.08 9.67 15.97
CA TYR A 71 0.97 9.94 17.41
C TYR A 71 1.09 8.69 18.26
N LEU A 72 0.60 7.55 17.77
CA LEU A 72 0.77 6.27 18.45
C LEU A 72 2.25 5.85 18.53
N ASP A 73 3.03 6.04 17.46
CA ASP A 73 4.47 5.79 17.47
C ASP A 73 5.17 6.74 18.46
N LEU A 74 4.84 8.03 18.42
CA LEU A 74 5.38 9.02 19.34
C LEU A 74 5.04 8.68 20.81
N LEU A 75 3.82 8.24 21.09
CA LEU A 75 3.42 7.83 22.43
C LEU A 75 4.22 6.62 22.93
N GLN A 76 4.54 5.66 22.06
CA GLN A 76 5.37 4.51 22.43
C GLN A 76 6.81 4.92 22.76
N GLU A 77 7.34 5.95 22.09
CA GLU A 77 8.68 6.47 22.34
C GLU A 77 8.76 7.32 23.63
N LEU A 78 7.69 8.05 23.96
CA LEU A 78 7.70 9.04 25.06
C LEU A 78 7.14 8.54 26.36
N ASP A 79 5.98 7.90 26.31
CA ASP A 79 5.32 7.40 27.50
C ASP A 79 4.63 6.05 27.22
N PRO A 80 5.41 4.95 27.18
CA PRO A 80 4.84 3.62 27.04
C PRO A 80 3.96 3.23 28.23
N THR A 81 4.09 3.89 29.39
CA THR A 81 3.28 3.59 30.58
C THR A 81 1.85 4.09 30.42
N PHE A 82 1.67 5.27 29.82
CA PHE A 82 0.33 5.77 29.47
C PHE A 82 -0.37 4.83 28.49
N VAL A 83 0.32 4.40 27.42
CA VAL A 83 -0.24 3.47 26.42
C VAL A 83 -0.72 2.17 27.09
N GLN A 84 0.02 1.64 28.06
CA GLN A 84 -0.37 0.41 28.76
C GLN A 84 -1.54 0.59 29.73
N SER A 85 -1.74 1.80 30.25
CA SER A 85 -2.78 2.09 31.25
C SER A 85 -4.18 2.27 30.67
N VAL A 86 -4.29 2.57 29.38
CA VAL A 86 -5.55 2.86 28.68
C VAL A 86 -5.97 1.66 27.84
N THR A 87 -7.29 1.46 27.62
CA THR A 87 -7.73 0.38 26.72
C THR A 87 -7.44 0.73 25.26
N PRO A 88 -7.16 -0.25 24.37
CA PRO A 88 -6.86 0.02 22.95
C PRO A 88 -7.99 0.79 22.24
N THR A 89 -9.24 0.55 22.65
CA THR A 89 -10.42 1.27 22.14
C THR A 89 -10.46 2.73 22.56
N GLU A 90 -10.21 3.02 23.84
CA GLU A 90 -10.16 4.39 24.34
C GLU A 90 -8.98 5.15 23.74
N LEU A 91 -7.81 4.49 23.65
CA LEU A 91 -6.60 5.06 23.05
C LEU A 91 -6.85 5.43 21.59
N PHE A 92 -7.36 4.50 20.78
CA PHE A 92 -7.66 4.77 19.37
C PHE A 92 -8.60 5.96 19.21
N VAL A 93 -9.71 5.98 19.94
CA VAL A 93 -10.71 7.07 19.83
C VAL A 93 -10.12 8.40 20.28
N CYS A 94 -9.32 8.42 21.36
CA CYS A 94 -8.70 9.64 21.88
C CYS A 94 -7.62 10.19 20.95
N VAL A 95 -6.72 9.34 20.45
CA VAL A 95 -5.67 9.75 19.50
C VAL A 95 -6.29 10.22 18.18
N MET A 96 -7.28 9.50 17.66
CA MET A 96 -8.00 9.89 16.45
C MET A 96 -8.75 11.21 16.62
N LEU A 97 -9.36 11.44 17.79
CA LEU A 97 -10.03 12.70 18.12
C LEU A 97 -9.05 13.88 18.06
N ILE A 98 -7.87 13.75 18.69
CA ILE A 98 -6.84 14.80 18.68
C ILE A 98 -6.32 15.04 17.26
N ALA A 99 -6.09 13.97 16.49
CA ALA A 99 -5.69 14.09 15.09
C ALA A 99 -6.74 14.80 14.22
N THR A 100 -8.02 14.51 14.44
CA THR A 100 -9.12 15.15 13.71
C THR A 100 -9.25 16.61 14.11
N LYS A 101 -9.16 16.94 15.41
CA LYS A 101 -9.13 18.32 15.92
C LYS A 101 -7.98 19.12 15.33
N PHE A 102 -6.80 18.52 15.23
CA PHE A 102 -5.62 19.19 14.66
C PHE A 102 -5.76 19.39 13.14
N TYR A 103 -6.35 18.42 12.42
CA TYR A 103 -6.47 18.47 10.96
C TYR A 103 -7.60 19.39 10.47
N CYS A 104 -8.81 19.31 11.06
CA CYS A 104 -9.97 20.09 10.64
C CYS A 104 -9.91 21.57 11.08
N GLY A 105 -8.97 21.92 11.98
CA GLY A 105 -8.90 23.27 12.53
C GLY A 105 -10.05 23.59 13.50
N TYR A 106 -10.26 24.88 13.76
CA TYR A 106 -11.27 25.37 14.72
C TYR A 106 -12.69 25.47 14.15
N ASP A 107 -12.87 25.31 12.83
CA ASP A 107 -14.12 25.68 12.15
C ASP A 107 -15.18 24.55 12.15
N GLU A 108 -14.82 23.31 12.49
CA GLU A 108 -15.76 22.19 12.61
C GLU A 108 -16.07 21.85 14.08
N GLU A 109 -17.36 21.89 14.45
CA GLU A 109 -17.82 21.48 15.78
C GLU A 109 -17.72 19.94 15.95
N ILE A 110 -16.56 19.49 16.42
CA ILE A 110 -16.38 18.08 16.76
C ILE A 110 -17.21 17.74 18.01
N CYS A 111 -18.31 17.02 17.80
CA CYS A 111 -19.24 16.62 18.85
C CYS A 111 -18.63 15.57 19.80
N LEU A 112 -17.98 15.99 20.90
CA LEU A 112 -17.38 15.10 21.90
C LEU A 112 -18.32 13.98 22.39
N GLY A 113 -19.62 14.24 22.45
CA GLY A 113 -20.63 13.23 22.84
C GLY A 113 -20.69 12.02 21.89
N GLN A 114 -20.42 12.19 20.60
CA GLN A 114 -20.37 11.10 19.63
C GLN A 114 -19.09 10.27 19.81
N TRP A 115 -17.95 10.93 20.02
CA TRP A 115 -16.67 10.28 20.29
C TRP A 115 -16.69 9.49 21.61
N ALA A 116 -17.32 10.03 22.64
CA ALA A 116 -17.54 9.34 23.91
C ALA A 116 -18.35 8.03 23.72
N LYS A 117 -19.37 8.05 22.84
CA LYS A 117 -20.13 6.84 22.48
C LYS A 117 -19.28 5.80 21.75
N TYR A 118 -18.36 6.21 20.86
CA TYR A 118 -17.43 5.29 20.18
C TYR A 118 -16.45 4.62 21.16
N ALA A 119 -15.92 5.38 22.12
CA ALA A 119 -15.05 4.86 23.17
C ALA A 119 -15.80 4.07 24.27
N LYS A 120 -17.13 4.19 24.35
CA LYS A 120 -17.98 3.66 25.45
C LYS A 120 -17.59 4.24 26.82
N VAL A 121 -17.23 5.52 26.86
CA VAL A 121 -16.84 6.25 28.08
C VAL A 121 -17.69 7.49 28.28
N THR A 122 -17.65 8.07 29.47
CA THR A 122 -18.29 9.37 29.73
C THR A 122 -17.51 10.50 29.04
N VAL A 123 -18.21 11.60 28.71
CA VAL A 123 -17.57 12.79 28.10
C VAL A 123 -16.47 13.37 29.01
N GLU A 124 -16.68 13.33 30.33
CA GLU A 124 -15.68 13.77 31.31
C GLU A 124 -14.42 12.90 31.30
N ARG A 125 -14.59 11.57 31.24
CA ARG A 125 -13.45 10.65 31.10
C ARG A 125 -12.71 10.90 29.79
N LEU A 126 -13.42 11.12 28.69
CA LEU A 126 -12.80 11.41 27.40
C LEU A 126 -12.00 12.72 27.42
N LYS A 127 -12.52 13.78 28.03
CA LYS A 127 -11.79 15.05 28.21
C LYS A 127 -10.54 14.87 29.08
N LYS A 128 -10.64 14.09 30.15
CA LYS A 128 -9.49 13.78 31.00
C LYS A 128 -8.42 13.00 30.24
N MET A 129 -8.82 11.99 29.48
CA MET A 129 -7.90 11.22 28.63
C MET A 129 -7.26 12.08 27.54
N GLU A 130 -8.00 13.01 26.93
CA GLU A 130 -7.45 13.96 25.97
C GLU A 130 -6.31 14.79 26.59
N LEU A 131 -6.52 15.34 27.79
CA LEU A 131 -5.49 16.09 28.50
C LEU A 131 -4.30 15.20 28.93
N GLU A 132 -4.56 13.99 29.40
CA GLU A 132 -3.52 13.02 29.75
C GLU A 132 -2.67 12.66 28.51
N LEU A 133 -3.31 12.47 27.35
CA LEU A 133 -2.65 12.16 26.10
C LEU A 133 -1.79 13.33 25.58
N LEU A 134 -2.31 14.56 25.65
CA LEU A 134 -1.55 15.76 25.27
C LEU A 134 -0.32 15.96 26.16
N LYS A 135 -0.44 15.65 27.46
CA LYS A 135 0.70 15.64 28.39
C LYS A 135 1.70 14.54 28.04
N ALA A 136 1.24 13.33 27.73
CA ALA A 136 2.10 12.21 27.32
C ALA A 136 2.84 12.49 26.00
N LEU A 137 2.24 13.27 25.09
CA LEU A 137 2.89 13.76 23.86
C LEU A 137 3.84 14.95 24.10
N ASP A 138 3.94 15.47 25.34
CA ASP A 138 4.67 16.69 25.67
C ASP A 138 4.26 17.88 24.79
N TRP A 139 2.96 17.97 24.47
CA TRP A 139 2.39 18.98 23.56
C TRP A 139 3.00 19.01 22.14
N ARG A 140 3.76 17.96 21.75
CA ARG A 140 4.34 17.83 20.41
C ARG A 140 3.35 17.23 19.42
N ILE A 141 2.36 18.05 19.08
CA ILE A 141 1.25 17.69 18.19
C ILE A 141 1.61 17.96 16.72
N TYR A 142 2.54 18.88 16.45
CA TYR A 142 2.95 19.18 15.08
C TYR A 142 3.75 18.02 14.47
N ILE A 143 3.30 17.52 13.31
CA ILE A 143 3.97 16.48 12.54
C ILE A 143 4.56 17.09 11.27
N SER A 144 5.86 16.90 11.05
CA SER A 144 6.52 17.36 9.82
C SER A 144 6.02 16.57 8.60
N HIS A 145 6.02 17.21 7.43
CA HIS A 145 5.61 16.58 6.17
C HIS A 145 6.37 15.29 5.88
N GLU A 146 7.69 15.28 6.10
CA GLU A 146 8.52 14.09 5.91
C GLU A 146 8.10 12.94 6.81
N THR A 147 7.80 13.22 8.09
CA THR A 147 7.37 12.20 9.04
C THR A 147 6.02 11.62 8.65
N PHE A 148 5.08 12.49 8.25
CA PHE A 148 3.77 12.07 7.76
C PHE A 148 3.87 11.18 6.52
N PHE A 149 4.58 11.62 5.48
CA PHE A 149 4.71 10.87 4.24
C PHE A 149 5.51 9.58 4.43
N ARG A 150 6.52 9.58 5.29
CA ARG A 150 7.23 8.35 5.68
C ARG A 150 6.27 7.35 6.31
N LYS A 151 5.44 7.77 7.28
CA LYS A 151 4.46 6.88 7.91
C LYS A 151 3.42 6.41 6.89
N LEU A 152 2.93 7.30 6.04
CA LEU A 152 1.99 6.96 4.97
C LEU A 152 2.56 5.87 4.05
N CYS A 153 3.78 6.04 3.53
CA CYS A 153 4.42 5.05 2.66
C CYS A 153 4.61 3.70 3.37
N LEU A 154 4.95 3.70 4.66
CA LEU A 154 5.01 2.46 5.44
C LEU A 154 3.64 1.76 5.51
N ILE A 155 2.56 2.52 5.75
CA ILE A 155 1.21 1.97 5.80
C ILE A 155 0.73 1.48 4.44
N GLU A 156 1.03 2.20 3.36
CA GLU A 156 0.75 1.78 1.98
C GLU A 156 1.45 0.46 1.65
N ASN A 157 2.73 0.31 2.02
CA ASN A 157 3.50 -0.91 1.80
C ASN A 157 2.95 -2.09 2.61
N LEU A 158 2.61 -1.87 3.88
CA LEU A 158 2.00 -2.90 4.73
C LEU A 158 0.64 -3.35 4.19
N LEU A 159 -0.18 -2.41 3.70
CA LEU A 159 -1.46 -2.72 3.05
C LEU A 159 -1.24 -3.53 1.77
N ALA A 160 -0.37 -3.07 0.89
CA ALA A 160 -0.07 -3.75 -0.37
C ALA A 160 0.42 -5.19 -0.12
N GLN A 161 1.29 -5.39 0.87
CA GLN A 161 1.77 -6.70 1.27
C GLN A 161 0.65 -7.58 1.83
N GLN A 162 -0.14 -7.07 2.78
CA GLN A 162 -1.22 -7.86 3.40
C GLN A 162 -2.32 -8.23 2.41
N GLN A 163 -2.76 -7.27 1.59
CA GLN A 163 -3.80 -7.52 0.59
C GLN A 163 -3.29 -8.44 -0.53
N GLY A 164 -2.04 -8.25 -0.98
CA GLY A 164 -1.41 -9.14 -1.95
C GLY A 164 -1.32 -10.58 -1.45
N LEU A 165 -0.87 -10.79 -0.21
CA LEU A 165 -0.80 -12.12 0.41
C LEU A 165 -2.18 -12.75 0.61
N ARG A 166 -3.17 -11.98 1.04
CA ARG A 166 -4.54 -12.47 1.25
C ARG A 166 -5.21 -12.88 -0.07
N ARG A 167 -4.93 -12.13 -1.14
CA ARG A 167 -5.52 -12.36 -2.47
C ARG A 167 -4.75 -13.41 -3.28
N GLY A 168 -3.46 -13.61 -2.97
CA GLY A 168 -2.56 -14.51 -3.69
C GLY A 168 -1.95 -13.92 -4.96
N TRP A 169 -2.24 -12.65 -5.27
CA TRP A 169 -1.65 -11.91 -6.39
C TRP A 169 -1.58 -10.41 -6.08
N LEU A 170 -0.64 -9.71 -6.72
CA LEU A 170 -0.42 -8.27 -6.56
C LEU A 170 -0.95 -7.50 -7.78
N THR A 171 -1.64 -6.39 -7.53
CA THR A 171 -2.05 -5.46 -8.58
C THR A 171 -0.89 -4.56 -9.01
N TYR A 172 -0.99 -3.95 -10.20
CA TYR A 172 0.04 -3.03 -10.71
C TYR A 172 0.40 -1.93 -9.72
N THR A 173 -0.61 -1.34 -9.06
CA THR A 173 -0.39 -0.28 -8.07
C THR A 173 0.34 -0.77 -6.82
N GLU A 174 -0.01 -1.95 -6.33
CA GLU A 174 0.66 -2.57 -5.16
C GLU A 174 2.10 -2.97 -5.50
N LEU A 175 2.32 -3.50 -6.71
CA LEU A 175 3.64 -3.89 -7.19
C LEU A 175 4.55 -2.67 -7.36
N CYS A 176 4.04 -1.56 -7.91
CA CYS A 176 4.78 -0.30 -7.99
C CYS A 176 5.12 0.30 -6.63
N GLN A 177 4.32 0.03 -5.58
CA GLN A 177 4.59 0.51 -4.22
C GLN A 177 5.62 -0.37 -3.51
N LEU A 178 5.50 -1.69 -3.64
CA LEU A 178 6.40 -2.66 -3.01
C LEU A 178 7.77 -2.73 -3.69
N MET A 179 7.84 -2.48 -5.00
CA MET A 179 9.09 -2.47 -5.73
C MET A 179 9.77 -1.10 -5.63
N PRO A 180 10.95 -1.00 -5.01
CA PRO A 180 11.72 0.22 -5.02
C PRO A 180 12.16 0.52 -6.45
N SER A 181 11.87 1.73 -6.94
CA SER A 181 12.14 2.17 -8.32
C SER A 181 13.61 2.03 -8.77
N HIS A 182 14.54 1.86 -7.84
CA HIS A 182 15.98 1.78 -8.10
C HIS A 182 16.53 0.35 -8.28
N LEU A 183 15.80 -0.69 -7.88
CA LEU A 183 16.30 -2.09 -7.93
C LEU A 183 15.86 -2.85 -9.18
N LEU A 184 14.71 -2.48 -9.74
CA LEU A 184 14.11 -3.20 -10.89
C LEU A 184 14.86 -3.13 -12.21
N PRO A 185 15.39 -1.98 -12.67
CA PRO A 185 16.01 -1.96 -13.99
C PRO A 185 17.21 -2.90 -14.03
N MET A 186 17.97 -3.01 -12.93
CA MET A 186 19.14 -3.88 -12.88
C MET A 186 18.77 -5.35 -12.82
N GLU A 187 17.82 -5.74 -11.96
CA GLU A 187 17.43 -7.14 -11.81
C GLU A 187 16.66 -7.67 -13.03
N ILE A 188 15.74 -6.88 -13.60
CA ILE A 188 14.97 -7.28 -14.79
C ILE A 188 15.90 -7.37 -16.01
N VAL A 189 16.85 -6.45 -16.17
CA VAL A 189 17.85 -6.51 -17.24
C VAL A 189 18.75 -7.74 -17.07
N SER A 190 19.18 -8.06 -15.86
CA SER A 190 19.98 -9.26 -15.60
C SER A 190 19.22 -10.54 -15.96
N LEU A 191 17.96 -10.68 -15.54
CA LEU A 191 17.12 -11.85 -15.81
C LEU A 191 16.80 -12.01 -17.30
N SER A 192 16.45 -10.92 -17.97
CA SER A 192 16.19 -10.92 -19.42
C SER A 192 17.45 -11.27 -20.23
N SER A 193 18.63 -10.81 -19.79
CA SER A 193 19.90 -11.16 -20.45
C SER A 193 20.23 -12.65 -20.33
N ILE A 194 20.00 -13.23 -19.15
CA ILE A 194 20.20 -14.67 -18.89
C ILE A 194 19.22 -15.50 -19.72
N LEU A 195 17.94 -15.09 -19.78
CA LEU A 195 16.93 -15.75 -20.60
C LEU A 195 17.25 -15.68 -22.10
N ALA A 196 17.70 -14.53 -22.60
CA ALA A 196 18.11 -14.37 -23.98
C ALA A 196 19.32 -15.26 -24.34
N LEU A 197 20.31 -15.34 -23.44
CA LEU A 197 21.47 -16.22 -23.61
C LEU A 197 21.05 -17.69 -23.68
N CYS A 198 20.20 -18.13 -22.73
CA CYS A 198 19.66 -19.50 -22.72
C CYS A 198 18.90 -19.82 -24.01
N TYR A 199 18.14 -18.87 -24.55
CA TYR A 199 17.42 -19.04 -25.81
C TYR A 199 18.37 -19.23 -27.00
N ILE A 200 19.42 -18.41 -27.11
CA ILE A 200 20.43 -18.53 -28.19
C ILE A 200 21.16 -19.88 -28.09
N VAL A 201 21.55 -20.29 -26.89
CA VAL A 201 22.21 -21.59 -26.65
C VAL A 201 21.29 -22.76 -27.03
N ALA A 202 20.00 -22.68 -26.70
CA ALA A 202 19.03 -23.70 -27.10
C ALA A 202 18.88 -23.79 -28.62
N LEU A 203 18.82 -22.65 -29.33
CA LEU A 203 18.79 -22.62 -30.80
C LEU A 203 20.07 -23.19 -31.41
N ALA A 204 21.23 -22.85 -30.86
CA ALA A 204 22.52 -23.37 -31.32
C ALA A 204 22.62 -24.89 -31.10
N ALA A 205 22.15 -25.39 -29.96
CA ALA A 205 22.11 -26.83 -29.68
C ALA A 205 21.22 -27.57 -30.69
N VAL A 206 20.03 -27.04 -30.98
CA VAL A 206 19.12 -27.61 -32.00
C VAL A 206 19.77 -27.60 -33.39
N ALA A 207 20.36 -26.47 -33.80
CA ALA A 207 21.06 -26.36 -35.09
C ALA A 207 22.25 -27.34 -35.19
N SER A 208 23.01 -27.49 -34.10
CA SER A 208 24.13 -28.43 -34.04
C SER A 208 23.68 -29.88 -34.20
N ALA A 209 22.55 -30.27 -33.59
CA ALA A 209 21.98 -31.61 -33.76
C ALA A 209 21.56 -31.87 -35.21
N PHE A 210 20.94 -30.90 -35.89
CA PHE A 210 20.60 -31.02 -37.31
C PHE A 210 21.83 -31.19 -38.21
N LEU A 211 22.90 -30.43 -37.97
CA LEU A 211 24.14 -30.56 -38.74
C LEU A 211 24.81 -31.92 -38.53
N VAL A 212 24.86 -32.41 -37.29
CA VAL A 212 25.41 -33.75 -37.00
C VAL A 212 24.62 -34.84 -37.73
N VAL A 213 23.29 -34.75 -37.78
CA VAL A 213 22.46 -35.68 -38.55
C VAL A 213 22.75 -35.60 -40.06
N HIS A 214 22.97 -34.40 -40.60
CA HIS A 214 23.27 -34.21 -42.03
C HIS A 214 24.68 -34.68 -42.43
N HIS A 215 25.67 -34.59 -41.54
CA HIS A 215 27.07 -34.92 -41.83
C HIS A 215 27.45 -36.39 -41.58
N ILE A 216 26.51 -37.26 -41.19
CA ILE A 216 26.72 -38.71 -41.12
C ILE A 216 26.21 -39.34 -42.44
N PRO A 217 27.07 -39.54 -43.47
CA PRO A 217 26.70 -40.30 -44.65
C PRO A 217 26.55 -41.77 -44.25
N GLY A 218 25.33 -42.19 -43.89
CA GLY A 218 25.06 -43.59 -43.59
C GLY A 218 23.89 -43.92 -42.65
N THR A 219 23.09 -42.97 -42.17
CA THR A 219 21.90 -43.33 -41.40
C THR A 219 20.71 -43.60 -42.32
N ILE A 220 20.45 -44.90 -42.43
CA ILE A 220 19.31 -45.58 -43.01
C ILE A 220 17.99 -44.98 -42.48
N PHE A 221 17.40 -44.03 -43.20
CA PHE A 221 15.95 -43.88 -43.22
C PHE A 221 15.44 -44.68 -44.41
N TYR A 222 15.08 -45.93 -44.15
CA TYR A 222 14.31 -46.72 -45.10
C TYR A 222 13.04 -45.95 -45.45
N HIS A 223 13.03 -45.52 -46.69
CA HIS A 223 11.84 -45.22 -47.45
C HIS A 223 10.99 -46.50 -47.49
N HIS A 224 9.77 -46.45 -46.95
CA HIS A 224 8.69 -47.27 -47.48
C HIS A 224 7.70 -46.31 -48.16
N PRO A 225 7.49 -46.41 -49.48
CA PRO A 225 6.44 -45.67 -50.16
C PRO A 225 5.14 -46.45 -50.02
N GLY A 226 4.03 -45.75 -49.77
CA GLY A 226 2.68 -46.30 -49.90
C GLY A 226 1.76 -45.96 -48.72
N ILE A 227 1.12 -44.81 -48.78
CA ILE A 227 -0.34 -44.62 -48.89
C ILE A 227 -0.61 -43.16 -48.53
N THR A 228 -1.02 -42.40 -49.55
CA THR A 228 -1.70 -41.12 -49.43
C THR A 228 -2.90 -41.26 -48.51
N GLU A 229 -2.95 -40.47 -47.43
CA GLU A 229 -4.21 -39.94 -46.95
C GLU A 229 -3.96 -38.62 -46.20
N SER A 230 -4.70 -37.62 -46.65
CA SER A 230 -4.76 -36.24 -46.21
C SER A 230 -4.89 -36.08 -44.70
N LEU A 231 -4.15 -35.17 -44.08
CA LEU A 231 -4.70 -34.34 -43.01
C LEU A 231 -3.82 -33.10 -42.77
N THR A 232 -4.43 -31.95 -43.00
CA THR A 232 -3.97 -30.60 -42.60
C THR A 232 -3.66 -30.53 -41.09
N PRO A 233 -2.72 -29.65 -40.69
CA PRO A 233 -2.89 -28.95 -39.42
C PRO A 233 -2.79 -27.44 -39.64
N THR A 234 -3.95 -26.80 -39.54
CA THR A 234 -4.08 -25.46 -38.99
C THR A 234 -3.55 -25.48 -37.54
N HIS A 235 -2.52 -24.71 -37.20
CA HIS A 235 -2.33 -24.22 -35.83
C HIS A 235 -1.45 -22.96 -35.80
N CYS A 236 -2.16 -21.83 -35.71
CA CYS A 236 -1.91 -20.66 -34.86
C CYS A 236 -0.46 -20.29 -34.51
N LEU A 237 0.07 -19.28 -35.20
CA LEU A 237 0.96 -18.30 -34.59
C LEU A 237 0.10 -17.31 -33.78
N PRO A 238 0.31 -17.10 -32.47
CA PRO A 238 -0.05 -15.85 -31.86
C PRO A 238 1.04 -14.83 -32.20
N MET A 239 0.68 -13.92 -33.11
CA MET A 239 1.28 -12.60 -33.26
C MET A 239 1.24 -11.92 -31.89
N MET A 240 2.40 -11.78 -31.22
CA MET A 240 2.52 -10.82 -30.13
C MET A 240 2.67 -9.43 -30.76
N ASP A 241 1.53 -8.73 -30.87
CA ASP A 241 1.53 -7.29 -31.07
C ASP A 241 2.20 -6.63 -29.88
N PHE A 242 3.44 -6.20 -30.08
CA PHE A 242 4.16 -5.34 -29.17
C PHE A 242 3.53 -3.94 -29.25
N ILE A 243 2.55 -3.69 -28.39
CA ILE A 243 2.03 -2.34 -28.16
C ILE A 243 3.18 -1.52 -27.57
N ALA A 244 3.79 -0.69 -28.40
CA ALA A 244 4.66 0.40 -28.00
C ALA A 244 3.86 1.36 -27.11
N THR A 245 3.90 1.13 -25.80
CA THR A 245 3.50 2.15 -24.83
C THR A 245 4.66 3.11 -24.71
N ARG A 246 4.49 4.30 -25.32
CA ARG A 246 5.35 5.47 -25.06
C ARG A 246 5.54 5.61 -23.55
N CYS A 247 6.76 5.39 -23.08
CA CYS A 247 7.18 5.87 -21.77
C CYS A 247 7.12 7.39 -21.78
N ILE A 248 6.12 7.96 -21.11
CA ILE A 248 6.19 9.34 -20.65
C ILE A 248 7.13 9.29 -19.43
N PRO A 249 8.31 9.93 -19.45
CA PRO A 249 9.15 9.98 -18.27
C PRO A 249 8.44 10.82 -17.21
N CYS A 250 8.14 10.21 -16.06
CA CYS A 250 7.73 10.93 -14.87
C CYS A 250 9.01 11.50 -14.25
N GLU A 251 9.35 12.74 -14.63
CA GLU A 251 10.42 13.52 -14.01
C GLU A 251 10.21 13.60 -12.48
N GLN A 252 11.05 12.90 -11.74
CA GLN A 252 11.14 12.99 -10.27
C GLN A 252 11.45 14.43 -9.78
N GLY A 253 11.90 15.34 -10.66
CA GLY A 253 12.09 16.75 -10.33
C GLY A 253 10.82 17.60 -10.21
N VAL A 254 9.67 17.14 -10.74
CA VAL A 254 8.40 17.89 -10.68
C VAL A 254 7.71 17.71 -9.32
N VAL A 255 7.93 16.58 -8.64
CA VAL A 255 7.33 16.32 -7.32
C VAL A 255 7.98 17.18 -6.24
N GLU A 256 9.30 17.39 -6.29
CA GLU A 256 9.97 18.33 -5.39
C GLU A 256 9.52 19.76 -5.65
N ARG A 257 9.49 20.23 -6.91
CA ARG A 257 9.06 21.61 -7.22
C ARG A 257 7.59 21.89 -6.91
N ALA A 258 6.71 20.90 -7.06
CA ALA A 258 5.30 21.04 -6.71
C ALA A 258 5.06 21.04 -5.19
N ALA A 259 5.96 20.48 -4.38
CA ALA A 259 5.94 20.62 -2.93
C ALA A 259 6.46 22.01 -2.49
N TYR A 260 7.47 22.56 -3.17
CA TYR A 260 7.99 23.90 -2.90
C TYR A 260 7.02 25.02 -3.31
N SER A 261 6.25 24.87 -4.40
CA SER A 261 5.28 25.89 -4.84
C SER A 261 4.02 25.95 -3.99
N LEU A 262 3.83 25.00 -3.07
CA LEU A 262 2.60 24.78 -2.32
C LEU A 262 2.55 25.58 -1.01
N PHE A 263 3.68 26.15 -0.56
CA PHE A 263 3.77 26.92 0.69
C PHE A 263 4.35 28.33 0.57
N LEU A 264 4.81 28.76 -0.62
CA LEU A 264 5.18 30.16 -0.85
C LEU A 264 3.96 31.09 -1.06
N HIS A 265 2.74 30.53 -1.08
CA HIS A 265 1.51 31.31 -1.21
C HIS A 265 0.69 31.39 0.08
N GLU A 266 1.23 30.89 1.20
CA GLU A 266 0.58 30.92 2.52
C GLU A 266 1.53 31.45 3.62
N SER A 267 2.46 32.35 3.23
CA SER A 267 3.18 33.25 4.12
C SER A 267 2.74 34.70 3.90
#